data_AF-A0A0F2QUE2-F1
#
_entry.id   AF-A0A0F2QUE2-F1
#
_cell.length_a   1.000
_cell.length_b   1.000
_cell.length_c   1.000
_cell.angle_alpha   90.00
_cell.angle_beta   90.00
_cell.angle_gamma   90.00
#
_symmetry.space_group_name_H-M   'P 1'
#
loop_
_entity.id
_entity.type
_entity.pdbx_description
1 polymer ?
#
loop_
_entity_poly.entity_id
_entity_poly.type
_entity_poly.pdbx_seq_one_letter_code
_entity_poly.pdbx_strand_id
1 'polypeptide(L)'
;MSASPEKRVNVPSSFAENLGDTRLQQTLLRSRAKASDTLRLPERYVVKTNDSERVLTSLEAPNLNVHVEARMVFSASVARKSPPGTIFLDGVAQGEPFMDHERQVYNLDHHEGCVRSFTLAACEQALVMYMKGLDLQNREWNIFANEPDLDTLLAIWIILNHARIGRLDPNQRRLLFALVRYEGVVDAMGLELKELSALPVDLMSKIQRVIDRLRSDEVALKREGDWQNVDYLAYTAATLHKIDQIFYKTSDFADYLGVEELARIDLTDQRIAAVVEADMGIYEIEPHLNKLYSNRLGIVFLKKGARTYTVRQMDLFMPISLDEVYDRLNFADPSVKGRTATNKWGGAADIGGSPRESGTQLSPFEMVHACRAAVHKINWQQKILRAATTTALIGFIVLCAHIVRLLWEPAVWLDSPSIEAFWNRASFGFVVTLLTATAISLIFIARSHPWQFGWTLPIGKHWWLLLPVAMAGGIAGGVWAPTEWIRSEQWSIVIIIGVVGLPLAAEMLFRSLAHGLLSQTAKIQRFETRWFLSWPVIGSTLLYVGFVWAFLSIHSPAPLDLSRTLLTLGGAALLAVATGMVRERAQSIWPAVLFHSIAAASAFLTILFTT
;
A
#
# COMPACT_ATOMS: atom_id res chain seq x y z
N MET A 1 -36.83 -27.76 72.36
CA MET A 1 -36.39 -29.08 72.85
C MET A 1 -36.33 -29.99 71.62
N SER A 2 -35.12 -30.35 71.17
CA SER A 2 -34.52 -31.68 71.43
C SER A 2 -35.23 -32.77 70.60
N ALA A 3 -34.62 -33.63 69.78
CA ALA A 3 -33.25 -33.85 69.36
C ALA A 3 -33.28 -34.80 68.13
N SER A 4 -32.21 -34.78 67.34
CA SER A 4 -31.72 -35.79 66.38
C SER A 4 -31.51 -37.18 67.08
N PRO A 5 -31.11 -38.33 66.45
CA PRO A 5 -30.35 -38.47 65.19
C PRO A 5 -30.48 -39.81 64.38
N GLU A 6 -29.56 -39.96 63.42
CA GLU A 6 -29.08 -41.14 62.66
C GLU A 6 -29.44 -41.14 61.16
N LYS A 7 -28.54 -41.34 60.20
CA LYS A 7 -27.11 -41.69 60.23
C LYS A 7 -26.46 -41.28 58.90
N ARG A 8 -25.20 -40.83 58.98
CA ARG A 8 -24.32 -40.47 57.85
C ARG A 8 -23.79 -41.72 57.14
N VAL A 9 -23.67 -41.66 55.83
CA VAL A 9 -22.62 -42.36 55.07
C VAL A 9 -21.80 -41.29 54.34
N ASN A 10 -20.51 -41.23 54.66
CA ASN A 10 -19.51 -40.39 54.01
C ASN A 10 -18.96 -41.11 52.77
N VAL A 11 -18.86 -40.39 51.65
CA VAL A 11 -17.95 -40.69 50.52
C VAL A 11 -17.28 -39.36 50.13
N PRO A 12 -15.99 -39.34 49.77
CA PRO A 12 -15.10 -38.20 50.02
C PRO A 12 -15.22 -37.08 48.99
N SER A 13 -15.06 -35.85 49.47
CA SER A 13 -14.73 -34.68 48.68
C SER A 13 -13.27 -34.75 48.20
N SER A 14 -13.04 -34.90 46.90
CA SER A 14 -11.95 -34.21 46.21
C SER A 14 -12.05 -34.40 44.69
N PHE A 15 -11.56 -33.38 43.98
CA PHE A 15 -11.36 -33.27 42.54
C PHE A 15 -12.54 -32.74 41.71
N ALA A 16 -12.45 -31.42 41.53
CA ALA A 16 -12.97 -30.67 40.41
C ALA A 16 -12.61 -31.30 39.06
N GLU A 17 -13.56 -31.33 38.13
CA GLU A 17 -13.40 -30.69 36.82
C GLU A 17 -14.74 -30.73 36.06
N ASN A 18 -15.17 -29.54 35.67
CA ASN A 18 -16.45 -29.23 35.05
C ASN A 18 -16.12 -28.72 33.64
N LEU A 19 -16.17 -29.60 32.63
CA LEU A 19 -15.87 -29.27 31.23
C LEU A 19 -16.73 -30.16 30.32
N GLY A 20 -17.98 -29.76 30.11
CA GLY A 20 -18.89 -30.49 29.22
C GLY A 20 -20.08 -29.69 28.69
N ASP A 21 -20.56 -28.67 29.40
CA ASP A 21 -21.88 -28.08 29.09
C ASP A 21 -21.84 -26.68 28.41
N THR A 22 -20.66 -26.08 28.28
CA THR A 22 -20.52 -24.72 27.72
C THR A 22 -20.65 -24.67 26.21
N ARG A 23 -20.28 -25.74 25.49
CA ARG A 23 -20.35 -25.79 24.01
C ARG A 23 -21.77 -25.97 23.48
N LEU A 24 -22.59 -26.78 24.15
CA LEU A 24 -23.99 -26.98 23.79
C LEU A 24 -24.82 -25.74 24.13
N GLN A 25 -24.59 -25.11 25.29
CA GLN A 25 -25.22 -23.82 25.61
C GLN A 25 -24.75 -22.69 24.68
N GLN A 26 -23.47 -22.60 24.30
CA GLN A 26 -23.02 -21.61 23.31
C GLN A 26 -23.58 -21.86 21.91
N THR A 27 -23.79 -23.12 21.50
CA THR A 27 -24.37 -23.44 20.20
C THR A 27 -25.86 -23.13 20.17
N LEU A 28 -26.59 -23.37 21.27
CA LEU A 28 -28.00 -23.01 21.42
C LEU A 28 -28.22 -21.50 21.60
N LEU A 29 -27.30 -20.79 22.27
CA LEU A 29 -27.31 -19.33 22.36
C LEU A 29 -26.97 -18.68 21.01
N ARG A 30 -26.03 -19.26 20.24
CA ARG A 30 -25.74 -18.84 18.85
C ARG A 30 -26.91 -19.13 17.91
N SER A 31 -27.60 -20.26 18.04
CA SER A 31 -28.78 -20.54 17.21
C SER A 31 -29.97 -19.63 17.58
N ARG A 32 -30.09 -19.20 18.84
CA ARG A 32 -31.10 -18.22 19.28
C ARG A 32 -30.77 -16.79 18.86
N ALA A 33 -29.50 -16.38 18.87
CA ALA A 33 -29.04 -15.10 18.32
C ALA A 33 -29.20 -15.05 16.79
N LYS A 34 -28.87 -16.15 16.09
CA LYS A 34 -29.05 -16.28 14.64
C LYS A 34 -30.53 -16.32 14.22
N ALA A 35 -31.43 -16.72 15.11
CA ALA A 35 -32.89 -16.70 14.89
C ALA A 35 -33.55 -15.35 15.27
N SER A 36 -32.88 -14.47 16.03
CA SER A 36 -33.36 -13.09 16.25
C SER A 36 -32.76 -12.08 15.27
N ASP A 37 -31.60 -12.37 14.67
CA ASP A 37 -30.98 -11.54 13.63
C ASP A 37 -31.71 -11.60 12.28
N THR A 38 -32.54 -12.61 12.02
CA THR A 38 -33.27 -12.77 10.75
C THR A 38 -34.37 -11.72 10.51
N LEU A 39 -34.63 -10.81 11.45
CA LEU A 39 -35.65 -9.76 11.35
C LEU A 39 -35.09 -8.34 11.21
N ARG A 40 -33.78 -8.13 11.35
CA ARG A 40 -33.16 -6.81 11.21
C ARG A 40 -32.49 -6.67 9.85
N LEU A 41 -32.61 -5.50 9.24
CA LEU A 41 -31.88 -5.18 8.01
C LEU A 41 -30.37 -5.14 8.31
N PRO A 42 -29.50 -5.50 7.34
CA PRO A 42 -28.06 -5.44 7.54
C PRO A 42 -27.59 -4.00 7.74
N GLU A 43 -26.64 -3.82 8.66
CA GLU A 43 -25.91 -2.56 8.82
C GLU A 43 -24.86 -2.45 7.70
N ARG A 44 -25.12 -1.58 6.73
CA ARG A 44 -24.30 -1.46 5.51
C ARG A 44 -23.67 -0.09 5.30
N TYR A 45 -24.09 0.92 6.07
CA TYR A 45 -23.48 2.24 6.05
C TYR A 45 -22.39 2.30 7.14
N VAL A 46 -21.14 2.44 6.72
CA VAL A 46 -19.98 2.34 7.61
C VAL A 46 -19.17 3.62 7.50
N VAL A 47 -18.73 4.14 8.65
CA VAL A 47 -17.78 5.25 8.72
C VAL A 47 -16.37 4.68 8.73
N LYS A 48 -15.62 4.88 7.65
CA LYS A 48 -14.21 4.50 7.52
C LYS A 48 -13.32 5.66 7.94
N THR A 49 -12.13 5.35 8.44
CA THR A 49 -11.08 6.35 8.74
C THR A 49 -9.86 6.02 7.91
N ASN A 50 -9.55 6.87 6.92
CA ASN A 50 -8.39 6.72 6.03
C ASN A 50 -7.45 7.90 6.25
N ASP A 51 -6.20 7.66 6.63
CA ASP A 51 -5.14 8.68 6.70
C ASP A 51 -5.60 10.03 7.31
N SER A 52 -6.32 9.95 8.44
CA SER A 52 -6.94 11.06 9.20
C SER A 52 -8.22 11.71 8.65
N GLU A 53 -8.76 11.25 7.52
CA GLU A 53 -10.07 11.64 6.99
C GLU A 53 -11.13 10.58 7.31
N ARG A 54 -12.30 11.02 7.79
CA ARG A 54 -13.45 10.13 8.07
C ARG A 54 -14.47 10.25 6.96
N VAL A 55 -14.85 9.13 6.37
CA VAL A 55 -15.82 9.10 5.28
C VAL A 55 -16.90 8.05 5.55
N LEU A 56 -18.13 8.36 5.17
CA LEU A 56 -19.24 7.42 5.17
C LEU A 56 -19.29 6.71 3.82
N THR A 57 -19.43 5.39 3.83
CA THR A 57 -19.60 4.60 2.60
C THR A 57 -20.64 3.51 2.81
N SER A 58 -21.23 3.02 1.71
CA SER A 58 -22.06 1.83 1.70
C SER A 58 -21.22 0.63 1.30
N LEU A 59 -21.32 -0.49 2.03
CA LEU A 59 -20.66 -1.74 1.66
C LEU A 59 -21.09 -2.28 0.29
N GLU A 60 -22.25 -1.83 -0.22
CA GLU A 60 -22.74 -2.18 -1.56
C GLU A 60 -22.40 -1.15 -2.64
N ALA A 61 -21.78 -0.04 -2.26
CA ALA A 61 -21.26 0.98 -3.17
C ALA A 61 -19.95 1.56 -2.59
N PRO A 62 -18.90 0.74 -2.41
CA PRO A 62 -17.65 1.12 -1.71
C PRO A 62 -16.81 2.13 -2.49
N ASN A 63 -17.20 2.45 -3.72
CA ASN A 63 -16.60 3.49 -4.54
C ASN A 63 -17.19 4.88 -4.29
N LEU A 64 -18.24 4.99 -3.47
CA LEU A 64 -18.87 6.25 -3.09
C LEU A 64 -18.45 6.64 -1.68
N ASN A 65 -17.79 7.79 -1.56
CA ASN A 65 -17.31 8.36 -0.30
C ASN A 65 -18.13 9.61 0.02
N VAL A 66 -18.83 9.59 1.14
CA VAL A 66 -19.67 10.70 1.60
C VAL A 66 -18.95 11.44 2.71
N HIS A 67 -18.81 12.74 2.52
CA HIS A 67 -18.20 13.70 3.42
C HIS A 67 -19.29 14.63 3.92
N VAL A 68 -19.54 14.62 5.23
CA VAL A 68 -20.51 15.52 5.87
C VAL A 68 -19.83 16.19 7.04
N GLU A 69 -19.63 17.50 6.94
CA GLU A 69 -18.96 18.28 7.97
C GLU A 69 -19.63 19.65 8.14
N ALA A 70 -19.87 20.03 9.39
CA ALA A 70 -20.46 21.31 9.71
C ALA A 70 -19.63 22.46 9.11
N ARG A 71 -20.31 23.39 8.44
CA ARG A 71 -19.71 24.60 7.84
C ARG A 71 -18.74 24.32 6.69
N MET A 72 -18.73 23.11 6.14
CA MET A 72 -18.01 22.82 4.90
C MET A 72 -18.55 23.73 3.78
N VAL A 73 -17.67 24.47 3.11
CA VAL A 73 -18.04 25.32 1.98
C VAL A 73 -16.89 25.36 0.96
N PHE A 74 -17.21 25.16 -0.31
CA PHE A 74 -16.29 25.29 -1.44
C PHE A 74 -16.65 26.52 -2.28
N SER A 75 -15.68 27.33 -2.68
CA SER A 75 -15.95 28.40 -3.65
C SER A 75 -16.37 27.83 -5.02
N ALA A 76 -17.18 28.58 -5.78
CA ALA A 76 -17.61 28.20 -7.13
C ALA A 76 -16.44 27.78 -8.04
N SER A 77 -15.32 28.50 -7.93
CA SER A 77 -14.11 28.23 -8.71
C SER A 77 -13.43 26.91 -8.35
N VAL A 78 -13.47 26.52 -7.07
CA VAL A 78 -12.93 25.26 -6.56
C VAL A 78 -13.85 24.12 -6.96
N ALA A 79 -15.17 24.27 -6.78
CA ALA A 79 -16.15 23.29 -7.18
C ALA A 79 -16.01 22.92 -8.67
N ARG A 80 -15.97 23.92 -9.57
CA ARG A 80 -15.82 23.70 -11.03
C ARG A 80 -14.46 23.12 -11.47
N LYS A 81 -13.43 23.23 -10.62
CA LYS A 81 -12.08 22.68 -10.87
C LYS A 81 -11.82 21.40 -10.08
N SER A 82 -12.82 20.87 -9.39
CA SER A 82 -12.67 19.68 -8.58
C SER A 82 -12.35 18.46 -9.45
N PRO A 83 -11.69 17.44 -8.86
CA PRO A 83 -11.39 16.21 -9.59
C PRO A 83 -12.66 15.54 -10.14
N PRO A 84 -12.55 14.80 -11.26
CA PRO A 84 -13.64 14.01 -11.78
C PRO A 84 -14.23 13.05 -10.73
N GLY A 85 -15.55 12.85 -10.75
CA GLY A 85 -16.23 12.05 -9.73
C GLY A 85 -16.57 12.85 -8.48
N THR A 86 -16.93 14.13 -8.60
CA THR A 86 -17.27 14.97 -7.45
C THR A 86 -18.72 15.41 -7.51
N ILE A 87 -19.47 15.25 -6.42
CA ILE A 87 -20.84 15.72 -6.26
C ILE A 87 -20.91 16.62 -5.04
N PHE A 88 -21.38 17.85 -5.22
CA PHE A 88 -21.70 18.78 -4.14
C PHE A 88 -23.21 18.75 -3.92
N LEU A 89 -23.61 18.65 -2.66
CA LEU A 89 -25.01 18.64 -2.26
C LEU A 89 -25.31 19.87 -1.41
N ASP A 90 -26.43 20.49 -1.73
CA ASP A 90 -27.20 21.36 -0.84
C ASP A 90 -26.38 22.49 -0.17
N GLY A 91 -26.02 23.49 -0.96
CA GLY A 91 -25.34 24.69 -0.49
C GLY A 91 -23.88 24.51 -0.07
N VAL A 92 -23.30 23.30 -0.13
CA VAL A 92 -21.87 23.10 0.20
C VAL A 92 -20.94 23.76 -0.82
N ALA A 93 -21.39 23.96 -2.07
CA ALA A 93 -20.63 24.66 -3.11
C ALA A 93 -21.29 26.00 -3.41
N GLN A 94 -20.50 27.08 -3.31
CA GLN A 94 -20.95 28.43 -3.63
C GLN A 94 -21.22 28.56 -5.13
N GLY A 95 -22.25 29.32 -5.48
CA GLY A 95 -22.69 29.57 -6.84
C GLY A 95 -23.85 28.70 -7.30
N GLU A 96 -24.28 28.92 -8.53
CA GLU A 96 -25.45 28.26 -9.11
C GLU A 96 -25.28 26.74 -9.30
N PRO A 97 -26.38 25.97 -9.31
CA PRO A 97 -26.36 24.55 -9.64
C PRO A 97 -25.80 24.32 -11.05
N PHE A 98 -25.00 23.26 -11.22
CA PHE A 98 -24.41 22.96 -12.53
C PHE A 98 -24.15 21.47 -12.73
N MET A 99 -24.07 21.07 -14.01
CA MET A 99 -23.65 19.74 -14.41
C MET A 99 -22.53 19.81 -15.45
N ASP A 100 -21.34 19.35 -15.08
CA ASP A 100 -20.22 19.17 -16.00
C ASP A 100 -20.09 17.68 -16.33
N HIS A 101 -20.71 17.25 -17.43
CA HIS A 101 -20.68 15.86 -17.87
C HIS A 101 -19.31 15.44 -18.43
N GLU A 102 -18.52 16.37 -18.96
CA GLU A 102 -17.18 16.04 -19.48
C GLU A 102 -16.24 15.70 -18.33
N ARG A 103 -16.27 16.50 -17.27
CA ARG A 103 -15.46 16.28 -16.07
C ARG A 103 -16.11 15.36 -15.06
N GLN A 104 -17.42 15.10 -15.16
CA GLN A 104 -18.20 14.35 -14.17
C GLN A 104 -18.14 15.04 -12.79
N VAL A 105 -18.46 16.32 -12.79
CA VAL A 105 -18.56 17.16 -11.58
C VAL A 105 -19.95 17.81 -11.53
N TYR A 106 -20.64 17.64 -10.42
CA TYR A 106 -22.04 18.05 -10.27
C TYR A 106 -22.24 18.88 -9.02
N ASN A 107 -23.00 19.98 -9.12
CA ASN A 107 -23.50 20.75 -7.98
C ASN A 107 -25.02 20.64 -7.96
N LEU A 108 -25.54 19.89 -6.99
CA LEU A 108 -26.97 19.70 -6.75
C LEU A 108 -27.39 20.61 -5.61
N ASP A 109 -27.85 21.80 -5.96
CA ASP A 109 -28.17 22.85 -5.00
C ASP A 109 -29.44 23.60 -5.40
N HIS A 110 -30.05 24.29 -4.43
CA HIS A 110 -31.16 25.21 -4.65
C HIS A 110 -31.09 26.47 -3.77
N HIS A 111 -29.97 26.66 -3.05
CA HIS A 111 -29.76 27.76 -2.10
C HIS A 111 -29.06 28.97 -2.73
N GLU A 112 -27.97 28.77 -3.48
CA GLU A 112 -27.17 29.85 -4.03
C GLU A 112 -27.28 29.93 -5.56
N GLY A 113 -27.15 31.15 -6.12
CA GLY A 113 -27.11 31.37 -7.58
C GLY A 113 -28.37 30.98 -8.36
N CYS A 114 -29.47 30.64 -7.69
CA CYS A 114 -30.72 30.24 -8.29
C CYS A 114 -31.93 30.84 -7.55
N VAL A 115 -33.12 30.71 -8.13
CA VAL A 115 -34.36 31.10 -7.45
C VAL A 115 -34.92 29.84 -6.77
N ARG A 116 -34.77 29.76 -5.45
CA ARG A 116 -35.16 28.60 -4.62
C ARG A 116 -36.56 28.07 -4.96
N SER A 117 -37.55 28.97 -5.08
CA SER A 117 -38.94 28.61 -5.35
C SER A 117 -39.23 27.96 -6.71
N PHE A 118 -38.29 28.04 -7.66
CA PHE A 118 -38.43 27.44 -9.00
C PHE A 118 -37.38 26.37 -9.28
N THR A 119 -36.47 26.13 -8.34
CA THR A 119 -35.40 25.16 -8.47
C THR A 119 -35.76 23.95 -7.61
N LEU A 120 -35.63 22.74 -8.17
CA LEU A 120 -35.88 21.51 -7.42
C LEU A 120 -34.90 21.42 -6.23
N ALA A 121 -35.31 20.85 -5.10
CA ALA A 121 -34.39 20.61 -3.98
C ALA A 121 -33.32 19.55 -4.34
N ALA A 122 -32.25 19.41 -3.55
CA ALA A 122 -31.13 18.53 -3.89
C ALA A 122 -31.55 17.06 -3.97
N CYS A 123 -32.49 16.59 -3.15
CA CYS A 123 -33.00 15.21 -3.24
C CYS A 123 -33.76 14.94 -4.55
N GLU A 124 -34.53 15.91 -5.03
CA GLU A 124 -35.24 15.83 -6.31
C GLU A 124 -34.24 15.83 -7.47
N GLN A 125 -33.20 16.67 -7.41
CA GLN A 125 -32.14 16.70 -8.42
C GLN A 125 -31.37 15.36 -8.48
N ALA A 126 -31.00 14.80 -7.32
CA ALA A 126 -30.34 13.50 -7.24
C ALA A 126 -31.22 12.38 -7.83
N LEU A 127 -32.52 12.39 -7.54
CA LEU A 127 -33.47 11.44 -8.12
C LEU A 127 -33.55 11.58 -9.64
N VAL A 128 -33.63 12.81 -10.15
CA VAL A 128 -33.66 13.09 -11.60
C VAL A 128 -32.39 12.58 -12.27
N MET A 129 -31.21 12.88 -11.71
CA MET A 129 -29.93 12.41 -12.25
C MET A 129 -29.87 10.88 -12.32
N TYR A 130 -30.26 10.20 -11.25
CA TYR A 130 -30.34 8.75 -11.22
C TYR A 130 -31.30 8.23 -12.32
N MET A 131 -32.51 8.77 -12.40
CA MET A 131 -33.52 8.34 -13.38
C MET A 131 -33.12 8.64 -14.83
N LYS A 132 -32.25 9.64 -15.05
CA LYS A 132 -31.67 9.98 -16.35
C LYS A 132 -30.44 9.13 -16.71
N GLY A 133 -30.02 8.23 -15.83
CA GLY A 133 -28.96 7.26 -16.11
C GLY A 133 -27.56 7.69 -15.69
N LEU A 134 -27.43 8.50 -14.62
CA LEU A 134 -26.12 8.75 -14.01
C LEU A 134 -25.46 7.43 -13.60
N ASP A 135 -24.30 7.13 -14.19
CA ASP A 135 -23.53 5.93 -13.90
C ASP A 135 -22.51 6.18 -12.79
N LEU A 136 -22.84 5.70 -11.60
CA LEU A 136 -22.02 5.82 -10.40
C LEU A 136 -21.01 4.68 -10.22
N GLN A 137 -20.97 3.66 -11.08
CA GLN A 137 -20.15 2.45 -10.86
C GLN A 137 -18.74 2.54 -11.47
N ASN A 138 -18.55 3.41 -12.46
CA ASN A 138 -17.33 3.41 -13.27
C ASN A 138 -16.09 4.01 -12.61
N ARG A 139 -16.21 4.68 -11.46
CA ARG A 139 -15.11 5.40 -10.80
C ARG A 139 -15.37 5.59 -9.31
N GLU A 140 -14.37 6.13 -8.61
CA GLU A 140 -14.58 6.67 -7.27
C GLU A 140 -15.34 7.99 -7.33
N TRP A 141 -16.25 8.19 -6.39
CA TRP A 141 -17.00 9.43 -6.22
C TRP A 141 -16.83 10.00 -4.83
N ASN A 142 -16.63 11.31 -4.74
CA ASN A 142 -16.69 12.06 -3.50
C ASN A 142 -17.95 12.91 -3.49
N ILE A 143 -18.79 12.69 -2.48
CA ILE A 143 -20.03 13.41 -2.25
C ILE A 143 -19.82 14.30 -1.04
N PHE A 144 -19.97 15.61 -1.21
CA PHE A 144 -19.77 16.60 -0.15
C PHE A 144 -21.10 17.21 0.26
N ALA A 145 -21.30 17.38 1.56
CA ALA A 145 -22.43 18.08 2.15
C ALA A 145 -22.00 18.82 3.43
N ASN A 146 -22.67 19.91 3.74
CA ASN A 146 -22.38 20.76 4.90
C ASN A 146 -23.32 20.51 6.09
N GLU A 147 -24.57 20.11 5.84
CA GLU A 147 -25.58 19.82 6.85
C GLU A 147 -26.36 18.55 6.50
N PRO A 148 -26.59 17.64 7.45
CA PRO A 148 -27.38 16.42 7.22
C PRO A 148 -28.86 16.66 7.48
N ASP A 149 -29.48 17.61 6.78
CA ASP A 149 -30.94 17.75 6.79
C ASP A 149 -31.62 16.68 5.92
N LEU A 150 -32.95 16.63 5.94
CA LEU A 150 -33.65 15.53 5.26
C LEU A 150 -33.52 15.59 3.72
N ASP A 151 -33.42 16.78 3.12
CA ASP A 151 -33.19 16.93 1.68
C ASP A 151 -31.83 16.32 1.30
N THR A 152 -30.78 16.77 1.99
CA THR A 152 -29.42 16.24 1.82
C THR A 152 -29.35 14.73 2.08
N LEU A 153 -29.97 14.24 3.15
CA LEU A 153 -29.95 12.82 3.51
C LEU A 153 -30.67 11.94 2.49
N LEU A 154 -31.79 12.41 1.92
CA LEU A 154 -32.46 11.71 0.83
C LEU A 154 -31.61 11.71 -0.43
N ALA A 155 -30.94 12.82 -0.77
CA ALA A 155 -30.00 12.87 -1.89
C ALA A 155 -28.86 11.84 -1.72
N ILE A 156 -28.22 11.81 -0.56
CA ILE A 156 -27.17 10.84 -0.21
C ILE A 156 -27.71 9.41 -0.31
N TRP A 157 -28.90 9.14 0.25
CA TRP A 157 -29.50 7.82 0.19
C TRP A 157 -29.71 7.35 -1.25
N ILE A 158 -30.23 8.23 -2.13
CA ILE A 158 -30.47 7.91 -3.54
C ILE A 158 -29.17 7.55 -4.26
N ILE A 159 -28.12 8.35 -4.06
CA ILE A 159 -26.80 8.16 -4.66
C ILE A 159 -26.19 6.82 -4.20
N LEU A 160 -26.19 6.55 -2.88
CA LEU A 160 -25.66 5.30 -2.33
C LEU A 160 -26.49 4.07 -2.72
N ASN A 161 -27.78 4.23 -3.02
CA ASN A 161 -28.70 3.15 -3.36
C ASN A 161 -29.02 2.99 -4.84
N HIS A 162 -28.28 3.66 -5.73
CA HIS A 162 -28.52 3.63 -7.17
C HIS A 162 -28.69 2.19 -7.72
N ALA A 163 -27.91 1.22 -7.25
CA ALA A 163 -28.00 -0.17 -7.70
C ALA A 163 -29.27 -0.92 -7.22
N ARG A 164 -29.91 -0.47 -6.13
CA ARG A 164 -31.10 -1.11 -5.53
C ARG A 164 -32.41 -0.43 -5.89
N ILE A 165 -32.42 0.89 -6.11
CA ILE A 165 -33.64 1.63 -6.49
C ILE A 165 -34.27 1.05 -7.77
N GLY A 166 -33.43 0.61 -8.71
CA GLY A 166 -33.85 -0.05 -9.95
C GLY A 166 -34.58 -1.39 -9.74
N ARG A 167 -34.44 -2.00 -8.57
CA ARG A 167 -35.03 -3.31 -8.19
C ARG A 167 -36.21 -3.19 -7.23
N LEU A 168 -36.47 -2.00 -6.69
CA LEU A 168 -37.66 -1.75 -5.88
C LEU A 168 -38.92 -2.15 -6.65
N ASP A 169 -39.87 -2.75 -5.94
CA ASP A 169 -41.19 -3.00 -6.51
C ASP A 169 -41.87 -1.67 -6.92
N PRO A 170 -42.82 -1.71 -7.87
CA PRO A 170 -43.43 -0.49 -8.39
C PRO A 170 -44.11 0.39 -7.32
N ASN A 171 -44.62 -0.20 -6.24
CA ASN A 171 -45.28 0.56 -5.18
C ASN A 171 -44.25 1.27 -4.30
N GLN A 172 -43.17 0.58 -3.92
CA GLN A 172 -42.07 1.19 -3.17
C GLN A 172 -41.38 2.30 -3.96
N ARG A 173 -41.19 2.11 -5.27
CA ARG A 173 -40.66 3.16 -6.15
C ARG A 173 -41.57 4.38 -6.22
N ARG A 174 -42.89 4.19 -6.33
CA ARG A 174 -43.85 5.31 -6.30
C ARG A 174 -43.85 6.01 -4.95
N LEU A 175 -43.71 5.27 -3.85
CA LEU A 175 -43.58 5.84 -2.51
C LEU A 175 -42.31 6.69 -2.40
N LEU A 176 -41.18 6.22 -2.93
CA LEU A 176 -39.93 6.97 -2.99
C LEU A 176 -40.13 8.29 -3.75
N PHE A 177 -40.75 8.24 -4.92
CA PHE A 177 -41.01 9.45 -5.72
C PHE A 177 -41.92 10.44 -4.99
N ALA A 178 -42.94 9.94 -4.29
CA ALA A 178 -43.84 10.79 -3.53
C ALA A 178 -43.14 11.40 -2.30
N LEU A 179 -42.31 10.63 -1.58
CA LEU A 179 -41.53 11.12 -0.44
C LEU A 179 -40.56 12.22 -0.88
N VAL A 180 -39.77 11.97 -1.92
CA VAL A 180 -38.79 12.91 -2.48
C VAL A 180 -39.49 14.17 -3.01
N ARG A 181 -40.61 14.03 -3.73
CA ARG A 181 -41.38 15.18 -4.22
C ARG A 181 -41.95 16.03 -3.09
N TYR A 182 -42.46 15.38 -2.05
CA TYR A 182 -43.04 16.11 -0.92
C TYR A 182 -41.97 16.84 -0.12
N GLU A 183 -40.85 16.17 0.19
CA GLU A 183 -39.72 16.82 0.89
C GLU A 183 -39.16 17.96 0.06
N GLY A 184 -38.90 17.76 -1.23
CA GLY A 184 -38.36 18.81 -2.09
C GLY A 184 -39.27 20.05 -2.19
N VAL A 185 -40.60 19.88 -2.16
CA VAL A 185 -41.52 21.02 -2.07
C VAL A 185 -41.44 21.70 -0.71
N VAL A 186 -41.41 20.93 0.39
CA VAL A 186 -41.30 21.49 1.74
C VAL A 186 -40.01 22.28 1.90
N ASP A 187 -38.91 21.76 1.39
CA ASP A 187 -37.61 22.38 1.52
C ASP A 187 -37.44 23.58 0.55
N ALA A 188 -37.89 23.49 -0.70
CA ALA A 188 -37.81 24.62 -1.63
C ALA A 188 -38.82 25.75 -1.34
N MET A 189 -40.03 25.41 -0.88
CA MET A 189 -41.19 26.32 -0.81
C MET A 189 -41.72 26.58 0.60
N GLY A 190 -41.21 25.87 1.61
CA GLY A 190 -41.73 25.93 2.97
C GLY A 190 -42.94 25.02 3.22
N LEU A 191 -43.23 24.79 4.50
CA LEU A 191 -44.33 23.93 4.96
C LEU A 191 -45.72 24.47 4.57
N GLU A 192 -45.84 25.79 4.43
CA GLU A 192 -47.04 26.51 4.03
C GLU A 192 -47.51 26.17 2.62
N LEU A 193 -46.60 25.75 1.73
CA LEU A 193 -46.88 25.45 0.32
C LEU A 193 -46.78 23.96 -0.01
N LYS A 194 -46.80 23.08 0.99
CA LYS A 194 -46.75 21.61 0.81
C LYS A 194 -47.83 21.03 -0.11
N GLU A 195 -48.97 21.70 -0.25
CA GLU A 195 -50.04 21.32 -1.18
C GLU A 195 -49.60 21.38 -2.65
N LEU A 196 -48.56 22.15 -2.99
CA LEU A 196 -47.95 22.19 -4.32
C LEU A 196 -47.19 20.90 -4.70
N SER A 197 -47.05 19.96 -3.77
CA SER A 197 -46.65 18.59 -4.09
C SER A 197 -47.67 17.87 -4.98
N ALA A 198 -48.92 18.34 -5.02
CA ALA A 198 -50.03 17.79 -5.79
C ALA A 198 -50.32 16.30 -5.49
N LEU A 199 -49.96 15.84 -4.29
CA LEU A 199 -50.24 14.49 -3.82
C LEU A 199 -51.66 14.42 -3.20
N PRO A 200 -52.33 13.27 -3.25
CA PRO A 200 -53.59 13.08 -2.52
C PRO A 200 -53.40 13.34 -1.02
N VAL A 201 -54.39 13.98 -0.37
CA VAL A 201 -54.31 14.40 1.05
C VAL A 201 -53.98 13.23 1.99
N ASP A 202 -54.56 12.05 1.74
CA ASP A 202 -54.27 10.84 2.52
C ASP A 202 -52.81 10.38 2.38
N LEU A 203 -52.23 10.55 1.19
CA LEU A 203 -50.84 10.22 0.91
C LEU A 203 -49.90 11.25 1.53
N MET A 204 -50.20 12.55 1.43
CA MET A 204 -49.47 13.62 2.11
C MET A 204 -49.40 13.35 3.62
N SER A 205 -50.53 13.00 4.24
CA SER A 205 -50.62 12.71 5.68
C SER A 205 -49.83 11.46 6.10
N LYS A 206 -49.65 10.49 5.19
CA LYS A 206 -48.78 9.33 5.41
C LYS A 206 -47.31 9.70 5.28
N ILE A 207 -46.94 10.47 4.25
CA ILE A 207 -45.57 10.92 3.99
C ILE A 207 -45.09 11.86 5.09
N GLN A 208 -45.93 12.80 5.55
CA GLN A 208 -45.59 13.68 6.67
C GLN A 208 -45.21 12.88 7.92
N ARG A 209 -45.96 11.83 8.27
CA ARG A 209 -45.61 10.95 9.40
C ARG A 209 -44.27 10.24 9.22
N VAL A 210 -43.89 9.93 7.98
CA VAL A 210 -42.58 9.36 7.67
C VAL A 210 -41.50 10.40 7.87
N ILE A 211 -41.69 11.62 7.36
CA ILE A 211 -40.76 12.75 7.54
C ILE A 211 -40.59 13.08 9.02
N ASP A 212 -41.68 13.21 9.78
CA ASP A 212 -41.66 13.49 11.21
C ASP A 212 -40.86 12.43 11.98
N ARG A 213 -40.98 11.15 11.57
CA ARG A 213 -40.20 10.05 12.15
C ARG A 213 -38.72 10.11 11.77
N LEU A 214 -38.38 10.49 10.54
CA LEU A 214 -36.98 10.61 10.11
C LEU A 214 -36.29 11.80 10.80
N ARG A 215 -37.02 12.90 11.01
CA ARG A 215 -36.53 14.14 11.60
C ARG A 215 -36.64 14.21 13.12
N SER A 216 -37.22 13.21 13.79
CA SER A 216 -37.46 13.25 15.24
C SER A 216 -36.20 13.57 16.05
N ASP A 217 -35.07 12.96 15.66
CA ASP A 217 -33.80 13.09 16.37
C ASP A 217 -33.16 14.45 16.07
N GLU A 218 -33.25 14.92 14.82
CA GLU A 218 -32.79 16.25 14.40
C GLU A 218 -33.49 17.34 15.23
N VAL A 219 -34.83 17.26 15.32
CA VAL A 219 -35.66 18.22 16.04
C VAL A 219 -35.35 18.19 17.54
N ALA A 220 -35.14 17.02 18.12
CA ALA A 220 -34.74 16.89 19.53
C ALA A 220 -33.37 17.55 19.79
N LEU A 221 -32.35 17.21 18.99
CA LEU A 221 -31.00 17.75 19.11
C LEU A 221 -30.94 19.27 18.90
N LYS A 222 -31.70 19.80 17.92
CA LYS A 222 -31.81 21.25 17.69
C LYS A 222 -32.51 21.96 18.85
N ARG A 223 -33.54 21.34 19.43
CA ARG A 223 -34.24 21.88 20.60
C ARG A 223 -33.36 21.93 21.85
N GLU A 224 -32.48 20.95 22.01
CA GLU A 224 -31.52 20.85 23.12
C GLU A 224 -30.27 21.73 22.92
N GLY A 225 -30.07 22.26 21.70
CA GLY A 225 -28.92 23.09 21.36
C GLY A 225 -27.64 22.30 21.04
N ASP A 226 -27.73 20.97 21.03
CA ASP A 226 -26.60 20.07 20.86
C ASP A 226 -26.26 19.75 19.40
N TRP A 227 -27.09 20.19 18.44
CA TRP A 227 -26.93 19.90 17.01
C TRP A 227 -25.51 20.16 16.48
N GLN A 228 -24.88 21.26 16.89
CA GLN A 228 -23.54 21.65 16.42
C GLN A 228 -22.41 20.73 16.93
N ASN A 229 -22.66 19.90 17.95
CA ASN A 229 -21.68 18.99 18.55
C ASN A 229 -21.88 17.53 18.11
N VAL A 230 -22.86 17.27 17.23
CA VAL A 230 -23.19 15.91 16.76
C VAL A 230 -22.15 15.46 15.74
N ASP A 231 -21.78 14.18 15.80
CA ASP A 231 -21.04 13.54 14.72
C ASP A 231 -21.97 13.37 13.49
N TYR A 232 -21.86 14.28 12.54
CA TYR A 232 -22.71 14.33 11.34
C TYR A 232 -22.62 13.05 10.50
N LEU A 233 -21.47 12.37 10.45
CA LEU A 233 -21.33 11.11 9.71
C LEU A 233 -22.08 9.97 10.41
N ALA A 234 -21.96 9.87 11.73
CA ALA A 234 -22.68 8.86 12.50
C ALA A 234 -24.20 9.09 12.46
N TYR A 235 -24.63 10.35 12.57
CA TYR A 235 -26.02 10.73 12.42
C TYR A 235 -26.56 10.39 11.03
N THR A 236 -25.81 10.74 9.98
CA THR A 236 -26.14 10.40 8.59
C THR A 236 -26.31 8.90 8.43
N ALA A 237 -25.33 8.08 8.86
CA ALA A 237 -25.39 6.63 8.75
C ALA A 237 -26.65 6.04 9.43
N ALA A 238 -26.98 6.51 10.64
CA ALA A 238 -28.15 6.07 11.38
C ALA A 238 -29.46 6.44 10.66
N THR A 239 -29.56 7.65 10.10
CA THR A 239 -30.77 8.07 9.38
C THR A 239 -30.91 7.36 8.05
N LEU A 240 -29.82 7.11 7.31
CA LEU A 240 -29.85 6.28 6.11
C LEU A 240 -30.36 4.86 6.40
N HIS A 241 -29.96 4.28 7.54
CA HIS A 241 -30.50 2.99 7.99
C HIS A 241 -32.00 3.07 8.31
N LYS A 242 -32.49 4.17 8.91
CA LYS A 242 -33.93 4.38 9.10
C LYS A 242 -34.69 4.47 7.77
N ILE A 243 -34.08 5.09 6.75
CA ILE A 243 -34.65 5.16 5.40
C ILE A 243 -34.73 3.75 4.79
N ASP A 244 -33.70 2.91 4.97
CA ASP A 244 -33.73 1.51 4.53
C ASP A 244 -34.92 0.73 5.12
N GLN A 245 -35.21 0.94 6.41
CA GLN A 245 -36.33 0.29 7.09
C GLN A 245 -37.72 0.67 6.54
N ILE A 246 -37.81 1.76 5.78
CA ILE A 246 -39.05 2.18 5.12
C ILE A 246 -39.22 1.44 3.78
N PHE A 247 -38.15 1.34 3.01
CA PHE A 247 -38.21 0.89 1.61
C PHE A 247 -37.89 -0.59 1.40
N TYR A 248 -37.11 -1.19 2.30
CA TYR A 248 -36.61 -2.55 2.13
C TYR A 248 -37.12 -3.51 3.20
N LYS A 249 -37.23 -4.78 2.80
CA LYS A 249 -37.45 -5.94 3.67
C LYS A 249 -36.16 -6.74 3.78
N THR A 250 -36.05 -7.59 4.80
CA THR A 250 -34.89 -8.47 4.97
C THR A 250 -34.66 -9.37 3.74
N SER A 251 -35.73 -9.81 3.07
CA SER A 251 -35.65 -10.59 1.83
C SER A 251 -34.96 -9.87 0.68
N ASP A 252 -35.00 -8.54 0.66
CA ASP A 252 -34.39 -7.74 -0.40
C ASP A 252 -32.86 -7.74 -0.29
N PHE A 253 -32.32 -8.17 0.85
CA PHE A 253 -30.89 -8.32 1.13
C PHE A 253 -30.41 -9.78 1.09
N ALA A 254 -31.16 -10.69 0.46
CA ALA A 254 -30.72 -12.08 0.31
C ALA A 254 -29.37 -12.23 -0.45
N ASP A 255 -29.01 -11.24 -1.28
CA ASP A 255 -27.75 -11.18 -2.04
C ASP A 255 -26.63 -10.39 -1.33
N TYR A 256 -26.85 -9.94 -0.10
CA TYR A 256 -25.88 -9.19 0.69
C TYR A 256 -24.89 -10.13 1.38
N LEU A 257 -23.60 -9.93 1.10
CA LEU A 257 -22.52 -10.80 1.61
C LEU A 257 -21.61 -10.11 2.63
N GLY A 258 -21.86 -8.84 2.97
CA GLY A 258 -21.06 -8.09 3.94
C GLY A 258 -19.58 -7.97 3.56
N VAL A 259 -19.28 -7.87 2.25
CA VAL A 259 -17.90 -7.73 1.77
C VAL A 259 -17.38 -6.34 2.13
N GLU A 260 -16.32 -6.28 2.92
CA GLU A 260 -15.66 -5.05 3.30
C GLU A 260 -14.44 -4.78 2.42
N GLU A 261 -14.39 -3.64 1.74
CA GLU A 261 -13.18 -3.20 1.01
C GLU A 261 -12.18 -2.53 1.97
N LEU A 262 -10.99 -3.10 2.07
CA LEU A 262 -9.89 -2.63 2.93
C LEU A 262 -8.90 -1.72 2.20
N ALA A 263 -8.68 -1.95 0.90
CA ALA A 263 -7.82 -1.11 0.07
C ALA A 263 -8.18 -1.30 -1.41
N ARG A 264 -7.97 -0.25 -2.20
CA ARG A 264 -8.17 -0.26 -3.65
C ARG A 264 -7.10 0.56 -4.34
N ILE A 265 -6.75 0.18 -5.57
CA ILE A 265 -5.85 0.95 -6.41
C ILE A 265 -6.18 0.74 -7.89
N ASP A 266 -6.14 1.79 -8.70
CA ASP A 266 -6.20 1.62 -10.16
C ASP A 266 -4.90 0.98 -10.67
N LEU A 267 -5.03 -0.11 -11.42
CA LEU A 267 -3.93 -0.75 -12.15
C LEU A 267 -3.76 -0.15 -13.54
N THR A 268 -4.85 0.24 -14.17
CA THR A 268 -4.95 0.99 -15.44
C THR A 268 -6.24 1.82 -15.39
N ASP A 269 -6.51 2.64 -16.41
CA ASP A 269 -7.77 3.40 -16.49
C ASP A 269 -9.03 2.50 -16.39
N GLN A 270 -8.93 1.24 -16.82
CA GLN A 270 -10.05 0.31 -16.88
C GLN A 270 -9.97 -0.85 -15.87
N ARG A 271 -8.89 -0.96 -15.10
CA ARG A 271 -8.67 -2.10 -14.19
C ARG A 271 -8.19 -1.66 -12.83
N ILE A 272 -8.69 -2.33 -11.80
CA ILE A 272 -8.34 -2.09 -10.40
C ILE A 272 -7.81 -3.36 -9.73
N ALA A 273 -7.05 -3.17 -8.65
CA ALA A 273 -6.84 -4.18 -7.63
C ALA A 273 -7.54 -3.77 -6.34
N ALA A 274 -8.19 -4.71 -5.69
CA ALA A 274 -8.86 -4.49 -4.41
C ALA A 274 -8.45 -5.54 -3.37
N VAL A 275 -8.38 -5.14 -2.11
CA VAL A 275 -8.27 -6.02 -0.95
C VAL A 275 -9.60 -5.98 -0.24
N VAL A 276 -10.19 -7.15 -0.05
CA VAL A 276 -11.52 -7.31 0.55
C VAL A 276 -11.48 -8.30 1.71
N GLU A 277 -12.36 -8.12 2.68
CA GLU A 277 -12.60 -9.03 3.79
C GLU A 277 -14.03 -9.56 3.71
N ALA A 278 -14.17 -10.89 3.80
CA ALA A 278 -15.45 -11.57 3.76
C ALA A 278 -15.34 -12.95 4.41
N ASP A 279 -16.44 -13.40 5.03
CA ASP A 279 -16.52 -14.72 5.68
C ASP A 279 -16.48 -15.87 4.64
N MET A 280 -16.95 -15.60 3.42
CA MET A 280 -17.14 -16.57 2.34
C MET A 280 -15.91 -16.79 1.47
N GLY A 281 -15.80 -17.97 0.85
CA GLY A 281 -14.71 -18.34 -0.07
C GLY A 281 -14.61 -17.41 -1.29
N ILE A 282 -13.41 -17.31 -1.89
CA ILE A 282 -13.17 -16.41 -3.04
C ILE A 282 -14.13 -16.70 -4.21
N TYR A 283 -14.33 -17.98 -4.52
CA TYR A 283 -15.26 -18.45 -5.56
C TYR A 283 -16.72 -18.11 -5.26
N GLU A 284 -17.09 -18.02 -3.98
CA GLU A 284 -18.47 -17.75 -3.58
C GLU A 284 -18.78 -16.24 -3.64
N ILE A 285 -17.77 -15.38 -3.37
CA ILE A 285 -17.92 -13.93 -3.45
C ILE A 285 -17.67 -13.37 -4.84
N GLU A 286 -17.01 -14.10 -5.74
CA GLU A 286 -16.66 -13.67 -7.10
C GLU A 286 -17.84 -13.05 -7.89
N PRO A 287 -19.04 -13.66 -7.96
CA PRO A 287 -20.18 -13.06 -8.64
C PRO A 287 -20.61 -11.73 -8.02
N HIS A 288 -20.52 -11.62 -6.69
CA HIS A 288 -20.86 -10.40 -5.97
C HIS A 288 -19.82 -9.30 -6.22
N LEU A 289 -18.52 -9.65 -6.23
CA LEU A 289 -17.44 -8.71 -6.57
C LEU A 289 -17.57 -8.19 -8.00
N ASN A 290 -17.92 -9.05 -8.97
CA ASN A 290 -18.17 -8.62 -10.35
C ASN A 290 -19.36 -7.66 -10.45
N LYS A 291 -20.38 -7.82 -9.60
CA LYS A 291 -21.49 -6.87 -9.51
C LYS A 291 -21.07 -5.55 -8.86
N LEU A 292 -20.21 -5.61 -7.84
CA LEU A 292 -19.75 -4.46 -7.06
C LEU A 292 -18.78 -3.57 -7.86
N TYR A 293 -17.88 -4.19 -8.60
CA TYR A 293 -16.79 -3.52 -9.33
C TYR A 293 -16.98 -3.54 -10.86
N SER A 294 -18.10 -4.07 -11.34
CA SER A 294 -18.34 -4.31 -12.77
C SER A 294 -17.17 -5.09 -13.40
N ASN A 295 -16.84 -4.81 -14.67
CA ASN A 295 -15.73 -5.44 -15.37
C ASN A 295 -14.35 -4.80 -15.04
N ARG A 296 -14.25 -3.96 -14.00
CA ARG A 296 -13.00 -3.26 -13.66
C ARG A 296 -12.11 -4.08 -12.73
N LEU A 297 -12.64 -5.02 -11.97
CA LEU A 297 -11.82 -5.79 -11.04
C LEU A 297 -10.86 -6.71 -11.80
N GLY A 298 -9.57 -6.37 -11.77
CA GLY A 298 -8.52 -7.15 -12.42
C GLY A 298 -7.92 -8.19 -11.49
N ILE A 299 -7.58 -7.78 -10.26
CA ILE A 299 -6.99 -8.65 -9.22
C ILE A 299 -7.67 -8.38 -7.89
N VAL A 300 -7.97 -9.43 -7.13
CA VAL A 300 -8.53 -9.31 -5.78
C VAL A 300 -7.70 -10.08 -4.77
N PHE A 301 -7.52 -9.46 -3.60
CA PHE A 301 -6.95 -10.09 -2.42
C PHE A 301 -8.06 -10.28 -1.38
N LEU A 302 -8.45 -11.52 -1.13
CA LEU A 302 -9.40 -11.87 -0.10
C LEU A 302 -8.69 -12.18 1.22
N LYS A 303 -8.91 -11.36 2.24
CA LYS A 303 -8.48 -11.61 3.60
C LYS A 303 -9.31 -12.73 4.22
N LYS A 304 -8.62 -13.78 4.68
CA LYS A 304 -9.21 -14.96 5.35
C LYS A 304 -8.90 -15.05 6.84
N GLY A 305 -7.93 -14.27 7.29
CA GLY A 305 -7.53 -14.16 8.69
C GLY A 305 -6.62 -12.96 8.87
N ALA A 306 -6.11 -12.75 10.09
CA ALA A 306 -5.33 -11.55 10.42
C ALA A 306 -4.13 -11.29 9.47
N ARG A 307 -3.49 -12.35 8.96
CA ARG A 307 -2.31 -12.28 8.07
C ARG A 307 -2.41 -13.23 6.87
N THR A 308 -3.60 -13.73 6.57
CA THR A 308 -3.79 -14.77 5.55
C THR A 308 -4.67 -14.24 4.45
N TYR A 309 -4.17 -14.29 3.21
CA TYR A 309 -4.87 -13.78 2.04
C TYR A 309 -4.87 -14.82 0.93
N THR A 310 -5.99 -14.91 0.22
CA THR A 310 -6.09 -15.55 -1.10
C THR A 310 -6.02 -14.44 -2.14
N VAL A 311 -5.25 -14.63 -3.21
CA VAL A 311 -5.20 -13.69 -4.33
C VAL A 311 -5.68 -14.37 -5.59
N ARG A 312 -6.50 -13.66 -6.36
CA ARG A 312 -7.05 -14.15 -7.61
C ARG A 312 -7.00 -13.09 -8.69
N GLN A 313 -6.66 -13.52 -9.89
CA GLN A 313 -6.82 -12.73 -11.10
C GLN A 313 -8.25 -12.92 -11.61
N MET A 314 -9.01 -11.82 -11.60
CA MET A 314 -10.42 -11.77 -11.99
C MET A 314 -10.58 -11.56 -13.50
N ASP A 315 -9.63 -10.88 -14.14
CA ASP A 315 -9.61 -10.70 -15.59
C ASP A 315 -8.47 -11.50 -16.24
N LEU A 316 -8.85 -12.51 -17.04
CA LEU A 316 -7.94 -13.37 -17.79
C LEU A 316 -7.14 -12.62 -18.87
N PHE A 317 -7.62 -11.45 -19.32
CA PHE A 317 -6.98 -10.65 -20.36
C PHE A 317 -6.00 -9.60 -19.81
N MET A 318 -5.71 -9.62 -18.52
CA MET A 318 -4.65 -8.80 -17.95
C MET A 318 -3.30 -9.10 -18.65
N PRO A 319 -2.46 -8.08 -18.88
CA PRO A 319 -1.20 -8.23 -19.61
C PRO A 319 -0.11 -8.98 -18.82
N ILE A 320 -0.37 -9.33 -17.55
CA ILE A 320 0.54 -10.02 -16.66
C ILE A 320 -0.18 -11.19 -15.96
N SER A 321 0.57 -12.20 -15.54
CA SER A 321 0.07 -13.26 -14.65
C SER A 321 0.33 -12.93 -13.18
N LEU A 322 -0.28 -13.68 -12.27
CA LEU A 322 0.00 -13.54 -10.84
C LEU A 322 1.46 -13.84 -10.47
N ASP A 323 2.25 -14.52 -11.32
CA ASP A 323 3.67 -14.76 -11.04
C ASP A 323 4.47 -13.46 -10.90
N GLU A 324 4.16 -12.45 -11.73
CA GLU A 324 4.80 -11.14 -11.64
C GLU A 324 4.37 -10.39 -10.39
N VAL A 325 3.12 -10.60 -9.95
CA VAL A 325 2.57 -10.03 -8.71
C VAL A 325 3.20 -10.69 -7.50
N TYR A 326 3.31 -12.03 -7.48
CA TYR A 326 4.03 -12.79 -6.45
C TYR A 326 5.48 -12.35 -6.36
N ASP A 327 6.12 -12.10 -7.51
CA ASP A 327 7.49 -11.63 -7.54
C ASP A 327 7.64 -10.33 -6.77
N ARG A 328 6.70 -9.40 -6.95
CA ARG A 328 6.73 -8.11 -6.29
C ARG A 328 6.34 -8.19 -4.81
N LEU A 329 5.32 -8.96 -4.47
CA LEU A 329 4.90 -9.20 -3.08
C LEU A 329 6.02 -9.85 -2.26
N ASN A 330 6.66 -10.90 -2.80
CA ASN A 330 7.78 -11.59 -2.15
C ASN A 330 9.03 -10.71 -1.96
N PHE A 331 9.17 -9.63 -2.74
CA PHE A 331 10.24 -8.66 -2.55
C PHE A 331 9.91 -7.66 -1.43
N ALA A 332 8.64 -7.28 -1.33
CA ALA A 332 8.16 -6.29 -0.37
C ALA A 332 7.93 -6.88 1.02
N ASP A 333 7.43 -8.11 1.11
CA ASP A 333 6.93 -8.72 2.35
C ASP A 333 8.06 -9.13 3.32
N PRO A 334 8.13 -8.53 4.53
CA PRO A 334 9.11 -8.88 5.55
C PRO A 334 9.02 -10.31 6.07
N SER A 335 7.84 -10.94 5.97
CA SER A 335 7.62 -12.30 6.46
C SER A 335 8.34 -13.36 5.62
N VAL A 336 8.73 -13.02 4.39
CA VAL A 336 9.44 -13.89 3.46
C VAL A 336 10.94 -13.87 3.80
N LYS A 337 11.32 -14.68 4.79
CA LYS A 337 12.69 -14.77 5.33
C LYS A 337 13.66 -15.48 4.38
N GLY A 338 14.25 -14.72 3.47
CA GLY A 338 14.98 -15.30 2.35
C GLY A 338 14.00 -16.04 1.45
N ARG A 339 14.22 -16.03 0.13
CA ARG A 339 13.26 -16.65 -0.81
C ARG A 339 13.36 -18.18 -0.78
N THR A 340 13.21 -18.78 0.39
CA THR A 340 13.02 -20.22 0.58
C THR A 340 11.75 -20.60 -0.18
N ALA A 341 11.79 -21.72 -0.90
CA ALA A 341 10.75 -22.10 -1.84
C ALA A 341 9.38 -22.33 -1.17
N THR A 342 9.34 -22.55 0.15
CA THR A 342 8.14 -23.00 0.87
C THR A 342 7.31 -21.87 1.47
N ASN A 343 7.92 -20.86 2.10
CA ASN A 343 7.17 -19.78 2.79
C ASN A 343 7.21 -18.45 2.02
N LYS A 344 6.46 -18.38 0.92
CA LYS A 344 6.36 -17.23 0.02
C LYS A 344 4.93 -17.04 -0.50
N TRP A 345 4.63 -15.86 -1.03
CA TRP A 345 3.48 -15.66 -1.92
C TRP A 345 3.62 -16.56 -3.15
N GLY A 346 2.57 -17.29 -3.49
CA GLY A 346 2.58 -18.19 -4.64
C GLY A 346 1.26 -18.94 -4.83
N GLY A 347 1.18 -19.66 -5.94
CA GLY A 347 -0.01 -20.39 -6.37
C GLY A 347 0.07 -20.77 -7.84
N ALA A 348 -1.09 -20.98 -8.44
CA ALA A 348 -1.26 -21.04 -9.88
C ALA A 348 -1.16 -19.65 -10.52
N ALA A 349 -1.18 -19.59 -11.85
CA ALA A 349 -1.06 -18.33 -12.59
C ALA A 349 -2.24 -17.36 -12.36
N ASP A 350 -3.39 -17.89 -11.94
CA ASP A 350 -4.67 -17.20 -11.79
C ASP A 350 -5.19 -17.16 -10.34
N ILE A 351 -4.67 -18.02 -9.45
CA ILE A 351 -5.01 -18.04 -8.03
C ILE A 351 -3.86 -18.50 -7.14
N GLY A 352 -3.68 -17.84 -5.99
CA GLY A 352 -2.73 -18.25 -4.97
C GLY A 352 -2.99 -17.61 -3.63
N GLY A 353 -1.96 -17.49 -2.80
CA GLY A 353 -2.12 -16.92 -1.47
C GLY A 353 -0.84 -16.40 -0.84
N SER A 354 -1.01 -15.85 0.36
CA SER A 354 0.06 -15.37 1.23
C SER A 354 0.96 -16.51 1.72
N PRO A 355 2.16 -16.21 2.28
CA PRO A 355 3.05 -17.20 2.88
C PRO A 355 2.31 -18.09 3.90
N ARG A 356 2.44 -19.41 3.78
CA ARG A 356 1.61 -20.38 4.51
C ARG A 356 1.99 -20.53 5.99
N GLU A 357 3.27 -20.38 6.32
CA GLU A 357 3.76 -20.61 7.69
C GLU A 357 3.62 -19.35 8.55
N SER A 358 3.96 -18.19 8.01
CA SER A 358 4.00 -16.93 8.75
C SER A 358 2.81 -16.00 8.51
N GLY A 359 2.05 -16.21 7.43
CA GLY A 359 1.22 -15.16 6.85
C GLY A 359 2.05 -13.99 6.30
N THR A 360 1.38 -12.99 5.73
CA THR A 360 1.99 -11.74 5.28
C THR A 360 2.17 -10.74 6.42
N GLN A 361 3.19 -9.88 6.31
CA GLN A 361 3.32 -8.67 7.13
C GLN A 361 2.97 -7.39 6.38
N LEU A 362 2.62 -7.48 5.09
CA LEU A 362 2.13 -6.34 4.32
C LEU A 362 0.73 -5.94 4.77
N SER A 363 0.51 -4.64 4.88
CA SER A 363 -0.81 -4.03 4.98
C SER A 363 -1.60 -4.17 3.66
N PRO A 364 -2.94 -4.09 3.70
CA PRO A 364 -3.78 -4.05 2.49
C PRO A 364 -3.30 -3.02 1.45
N PHE A 365 -2.90 -1.83 1.90
CA PHE A 365 -2.41 -0.77 1.03
C PHE A 365 -1.08 -1.14 0.35
N GLU A 366 -0.12 -1.69 1.10
CA GLU A 366 1.16 -2.15 0.54
C GLU A 366 0.97 -3.28 -0.48
N MET A 367 -0.03 -4.15 -0.27
CA MET A 367 -0.37 -5.24 -1.19
C MET A 367 -0.85 -4.72 -2.54
N VAL A 368 -1.82 -3.79 -2.56
CA VAL A 368 -2.31 -3.20 -3.81
C VAL A 368 -1.22 -2.36 -4.50
N HIS A 369 -0.37 -1.67 -3.74
CA HIS A 369 0.79 -0.96 -4.30
C HIS A 369 1.84 -1.88 -4.92
N ALA A 370 2.13 -3.02 -4.27
CA ALA A 370 2.98 -4.05 -4.84
C ALA A 370 2.37 -4.61 -6.13
N CYS A 371 1.06 -4.82 -6.17
CA CYS A 371 0.33 -5.25 -7.36
C CYS A 371 0.45 -4.22 -8.50
N ARG A 372 0.19 -2.93 -8.24
CA ARG A 372 0.36 -1.84 -9.21
C ARG A 372 1.79 -1.78 -9.75
N ALA A 373 2.80 -1.95 -8.88
CA ALA A 373 4.20 -1.96 -9.29
C ALA A 373 4.59 -3.16 -10.18
N ALA A 374 3.84 -4.26 -10.13
CA ALA A 374 4.01 -5.38 -11.05
C ALA A 374 3.39 -5.08 -12.42
N VAL A 375 2.17 -4.50 -12.46
CA VAL A 375 1.46 -4.16 -13.71
C VAL A 375 2.12 -3.00 -14.45
N HIS A 376 2.46 -1.93 -13.74
CA HIS A 376 3.08 -0.75 -14.33
C HIS A 376 4.60 -0.92 -14.44
N LYS A 377 5.06 -1.16 -15.67
CA LYS A 377 6.49 -1.04 -16.01
C LYS A 377 6.91 0.41 -15.82
N ILE A 378 7.83 0.65 -14.89
CA ILE A 378 8.36 1.97 -14.56
C ILE A 378 8.87 2.70 -15.80
N ASN A 379 8.44 3.95 -15.93
CA ASN A 379 8.86 4.86 -16.99
C ASN A 379 10.39 5.11 -16.91
N TRP A 380 11.05 5.24 -18.06
CA TRP A 380 12.49 5.48 -18.14
C TRP A 380 12.94 6.71 -17.33
N GLN A 381 12.10 7.75 -17.27
CA GLN A 381 12.36 8.95 -16.47
C GLN A 381 12.54 8.62 -14.97
N GLN A 382 11.69 7.77 -14.41
CA GLN A 382 11.79 7.36 -13.01
C GLN A 382 13.03 6.50 -12.74
N LYS A 383 13.44 5.65 -13.72
CA LYS A 383 14.71 4.90 -13.63
C LYS A 383 15.92 5.83 -13.63
N ILE A 384 15.91 6.84 -14.50
CA ILE A 384 16.98 7.85 -14.60
C ILE A 384 17.05 8.67 -13.30
N LEU A 385 15.92 9.16 -12.79
CA LEU A 385 15.89 9.93 -11.54
C LEU A 385 16.45 9.10 -10.38
N ARG A 386 16.05 7.85 -10.23
CA ARG A 386 16.58 6.95 -9.19
C ARG A 386 18.07 6.65 -9.38
N ALA A 387 18.53 6.47 -10.62
CA ALA A 387 19.94 6.30 -10.90
C ALA A 387 20.73 7.57 -10.53
N ALA A 388 20.20 8.75 -10.85
CA ALA A 388 20.82 10.03 -10.52
C ALA A 388 20.90 10.26 -9.00
N THR A 389 19.81 10.03 -8.26
CA THR A 389 19.83 10.16 -6.79
C THR A 389 20.75 9.15 -6.12
N THR A 390 20.79 7.91 -6.62
CA THR A 390 21.75 6.89 -6.16
C THR A 390 23.18 7.35 -6.45
N THR A 391 23.45 7.86 -7.65
CA THR A 391 24.78 8.38 -8.04
C THR A 391 25.21 9.52 -7.12
N ALA A 392 24.32 10.47 -6.84
CA ALA A 392 24.61 11.61 -5.97
C ALA A 392 24.96 11.17 -4.54
N LEU A 393 24.20 10.23 -3.97
CA LEU A 393 24.48 9.68 -2.63
C LEU A 393 25.83 8.95 -2.57
N ILE A 394 26.09 8.08 -3.54
CA ILE A 394 27.35 7.32 -3.61
C ILE A 394 28.53 8.27 -3.82
N GLY A 395 28.39 9.25 -4.72
CA GLY A 395 29.39 10.29 -4.96
C GLY A 395 29.68 11.12 -3.71
N PHE A 396 28.66 11.47 -2.94
CA PHE A 396 28.82 12.17 -1.66
C PHE A 396 29.59 11.34 -0.63
N ILE A 397 29.26 10.05 -0.46
CA ILE A 397 29.98 9.15 0.44
C ILE A 397 31.45 9.01 0.04
N VAL A 398 31.72 8.83 -1.26
CA VAL A 398 33.08 8.73 -1.81
C VAL A 398 33.85 10.04 -1.61
N LEU A 399 33.22 11.19 -1.85
CA LEU A 399 33.81 12.51 -1.62
C LEU A 399 34.20 12.70 -0.15
N CYS A 400 33.31 12.37 0.79
CA CYS A 400 33.59 12.42 2.22
C CYS A 400 34.79 11.52 2.57
N ALA A 401 34.85 10.29 2.05
CA ALA A 401 35.97 9.39 2.28
C ALA A 401 37.30 9.96 1.74
N HIS A 402 37.29 10.61 0.57
CA HIS A 402 38.47 11.28 0.05
C HIS A 402 38.91 12.48 0.88
N ILE A 403 37.96 13.31 1.33
CA ILE A 403 38.27 14.44 2.24
C ILE A 403 38.89 13.92 3.53
N VAL A 404 38.30 12.90 4.14
CA VAL A 404 38.83 12.31 5.37
C VAL A 404 40.21 11.71 5.14
N ARG A 405 40.44 11.00 4.03
CA ARG A 405 41.76 10.49 3.65
C ARG A 405 42.83 11.59 3.61
N LEU A 406 42.51 12.76 3.07
CA LEU A 406 43.45 13.89 2.97
C LEU A 406 43.75 14.53 4.33
N LEU A 407 42.81 14.46 5.27
CA LEU A 407 42.93 15.06 6.59
C LEU A 407 43.36 14.06 7.68
N TRP A 408 43.50 12.77 7.35
CA TRP A 408 43.61 11.68 8.33
C TRP A 408 44.91 11.71 9.13
N GLU A 409 44.86 12.28 10.34
CA GLU A 409 46.00 12.38 11.27
C GLU A 409 45.60 12.02 12.71
N PRO A 410 45.12 10.79 12.97
CA PRO A 410 44.60 10.39 14.29
C PRO A 410 45.63 10.50 15.42
N ALA A 411 46.92 10.30 15.13
CA ALA A 411 48.00 10.49 16.11
C ALA A 411 48.06 11.93 16.65
N VAL A 412 47.79 12.92 15.78
CA VAL A 412 47.75 14.34 16.14
C VAL A 412 46.45 14.66 16.87
N TRP A 413 45.32 14.14 16.40
CA TRP A 413 44.00 14.44 16.97
C TRP A 413 43.82 13.91 18.40
N LEU A 414 44.40 12.76 18.69
CA LEU A 414 44.25 12.07 19.97
C LEU A 414 45.42 12.30 20.93
N ASP A 415 46.38 13.16 20.57
CA ASP A 415 47.61 13.44 21.32
C ASP A 415 48.29 12.17 21.86
N SER A 416 48.25 11.11 21.04
CA SER A 416 48.74 9.79 21.40
C SER A 416 49.72 9.32 20.32
N PRO A 417 51.03 9.59 20.51
CA PRO A 417 52.07 9.13 19.58
C PRO A 417 52.21 7.60 19.58
N SER A 418 51.53 6.90 20.50
CA SER A 418 51.50 5.44 20.63
C SER A 418 50.46 4.74 19.75
N ILE A 419 49.64 5.49 19.00
CA ILE A 419 48.71 4.90 18.03
C ILE A 419 49.52 4.08 17.02
N GLU A 420 49.20 2.78 16.91
CA GLU A 420 49.95 1.86 16.05
C GLU A 420 50.07 2.41 14.62
N ALA A 421 51.23 2.18 13.98
CA ALA A 421 51.54 2.64 12.63
C ALA A 421 50.49 2.24 11.56
N PHE A 422 49.63 1.28 11.89
CA PHE A 422 48.48 0.86 11.08
C PHE A 422 47.36 1.92 11.02
N TRP A 423 46.93 2.45 12.17
CA TRP A 423 45.80 3.37 12.27
C TRP A 423 46.10 4.74 11.67
N ASN A 424 47.37 5.14 11.66
CA ASN A 424 47.80 6.43 11.12
C ASN A 424 47.87 6.46 9.58
N ARG A 425 47.54 5.37 8.87
CA ARG A 425 47.57 5.31 7.42
C ARG A 425 46.34 5.98 6.81
N ALA A 426 46.55 6.90 5.85
CA ALA A 426 45.45 7.56 5.14
C ALA A 426 44.49 6.55 4.44
N SER A 427 45.03 5.45 3.90
CA SER A 427 44.25 4.36 3.30
C SER A 427 43.30 3.68 4.31
N PHE A 428 43.69 3.59 5.58
CA PHE A 428 42.84 3.08 6.65
C PHE A 428 41.67 4.05 6.91
N GLY A 429 41.97 5.35 7.06
CA GLY A 429 40.95 6.39 7.19
C GLY A 429 39.92 6.37 6.07
N PHE A 430 40.37 6.28 4.82
CA PHE A 430 39.50 6.16 3.64
C PHE A 430 38.52 4.98 3.74
N VAL A 431 39.03 3.78 4.05
CA VAL A 431 38.21 2.56 4.14
C VAL A 431 37.21 2.65 5.30
N VAL A 432 37.65 3.11 6.47
CA VAL A 432 36.78 3.27 7.64
C VAL A 432 35.67 4.28 7.37
N THR A 433 35.97 5.40 6.70
CA THR A 433 34.94 6.38 6.32
C THR A 433 33.93 5.80 5.33
N LEU A 434 34.40 5.07 4.31
CA LEU A 434 33.47 4.39 3.38
C LEU A 434 32.55 3.42 4.13
N LEU A 435 33.10 2.59 5.01
CA LEU A 435 32.33 1.62 5.78
C LEU A 435 31.32 2.30 6.70
N THR A 436 31.74 3.31 7.46
CA THR A 436 30.90 3.99 8.45
C THR A 436 29.82 4.84 7.78
N ALA A 437 30.14 5.64 6.77
CA ALA A 437 29.16 6.45 6.03
C ALA A 437 28.13 5.57 5.30
N THR A 438 28.57 4.46 4.71
CA THR A 438 27.67 3.48 4.08
C THR A 438 26.79 2.79 5.12
N ALA A 439 27.35 2.36 6.26
CA ALA A 439 26.60 1.73 7.34
C ALA A 439 25.54 2.68 7.92
N ILE A 440 25.88 3.95 8.16
CA ILE A 440 24.94 4.98 8.60
C ILE A 440 23.80 5.13 7.58
N SER A 441 24.13 5.25 6.29
CA SER A 441 23.13 5.35 5.22
C SER A 441 22.20 4.12 5.21
N LEU A 442 22.74 2.92 5.37
CA LEU A 442 21.97 1.69 5.44
C LEU A 442 21.09 1.62 6.70
N ILE A 443 21.56 2.10 7.86
CA ILE A 443 20.75 2.14 9.08
C ILE A 443 19.49 2.99 8.89
N PHE A 444 19.60 4.12 8.18
CA PHE A 444 18.45 4.99 7.90
C PHE A 444 17.56 4.43 6.79
N ILE A 445 18.14 3.93 5.71
CA ILE A 445 17.39 3.57 4.49
C ILE A 445 16.88 2.11 4.54
N ALA A 446 17.66 1.19 5.08
CA ALA A 446 17.38 -0.24 5.05
C ALA A 446 16.63 -0.76 6.28
N ARG A 447 16.27 0.10 7.25
CA ARG A 447 15.71 -0.29 8.55
C ARG A 447 14.50 -1.23 8.44
N SER A 448 13.58 -0.95 7.53
CA SER A 448 12.38 -1.75 7.33
C SER A 448 12.59 -2.95 6.40
N HIS A 449 13.62 -2.93 5.54
CA HIS A 449 13.82 -3.93 4.48
C HIS A 449 15.29 -4.32 4.27
N PRO A 450 16.01 -4.81 5.29
CA PRO A 450 17.45 -5.12 5.20
C PRO A 450 17.79 -6.15 4.11
N TRP A 451 16.86 -7.07 3.81
CA TRP A 451 17.05 -8.08 2.75
C TRP A 451 17.13 -7.48 1.34
N GLN A 452 16.47 -6.34 1.09
CA GLN A 452 16.57 -5.66 -0.21
C GLN A 452 17.98 -5.14 -0.48
N PHE A 453 18.77 -4.96 0.58
CA PHE A 453 20.17 -4.51 0.55
C PHE A 453 21.15 -5.70 0.73
N GLY A 454 20.67 -6.94 0.71
CA GLY A 454 21.52 -8.14 0.76
C GLY A 454 22.03 -8.52 2.15
N TRP A 455 21.44 -7.97 3.22
CA TRP A 455 21.75 -8.35 4.60
C TRP A 455 20.98 -9.62 5.01
N THR A 456 21.25 -10.72 4.31
CA THR A 456 20.72 -12.05 4.62
C THR A 456 21.80 -13.12 4.49
N LEU A 457 21.53 -14.32 5.01
CA LEU A 457 22.38 -15.47 4.75
C LEU A 457 22.28 -15.91 3.28
N PRO A 458 23.40 -16.29 2.65
CA PRO A 458 23.41 -16.66 1.24
C PRO A 458 22.61 -17.93 0.96
N ILE A 459 21.89 -17.93 -0.16
CA ILE A 459 21.07 -19.06 -0.60
C ILE A 459 21.63 -19.65 -1.90
N GLY A 460 21.52 -20.98 -2.03
CA GLY A 460 21.93 -21.71 -3.22
C GLY A 460 23.46 -21.79 -3.38
N LYS A 461 23.91 -22.50 -4.43
CA LYS A 461 25.34 -22.70 -4.72
C LYS A 461 25.74 -22.35 -6.16
N HIS A 462 24.78 -22.10 -7.05
CA HIS A 462 25.06 -21.86 -8.48
C HIS A 462 25.86 -20.57 -8.75
N TRP A 463 25.91 -19.65 -7.80
CA TRP A 463 26.74 -18.43 -7.90
C TRP A 463 28.25 -18.72 -7.88
N TRP A 464 28.69 -19.92 -7.45
CA TRP A 464 30.10 -20.34 -7.58
C TRP A 464 30.63 -20.35 -9.01
N LEU A 465 29.74 -20.51 -10.00
CA LEU A 465 30.10 -20.47 -11.42
C LEU A 465 30.68 -19.12 -11.88
N LEU A 466 30.43 -18.05 -11.13
CA LEU A 466 30.91 -16.69 -11.45
C LEU A 466 32.29 -16.38 -10.86
N LEU A 467 32.86 -17.26 -10.02
CA LEU A 467 34.15 -17.02 -9.38
C LEU A 467 35.29 -16.82 -10.40
N PRO A 468 35.43 -17.65 -11.47
CA PRO A 468 36.49 -17.44 -12.45
C PRO A 468 36.41 -16.08 -13.15
N VAL A 469 35.20 -15.59 -13.40
CA VAL A 469 34.97 -14.28 -14.02
C VAL A 469 35.37 -13.15 -13.08
N ALA A 470 35.01 -13.25 -11.80
CA ALA A 470 35.42 -12.28 -10.78
C ALA A 470 36.96 -12.25 -10.62
N MET A 471 37.61 -13.41 -10.59
CA MET A 471 39.07 -13.50 -10.51
C MET A 471 39.75 -12.87 -11.74
N ALA A 472 39.27 -13.18 -12.95
CA ALA A 472 39.79 -12.59 -14.18
C ALA A 472 39.65 -11.06 -14.18
N GLY A 473 38.50 -10.54 -13.74
CA GLY A 473 38.28 -9.10 -13.59
C GLY A 473 39.23 -8.45 -12.57
N GLY A 474 39.48 -9.13 -11.44
CA GLY A 474 40.44 -8.65 -10.44
C GLY A 474 41.88 -8.62 -10.94
N ILE A 475 42.35 -9.70 -11.59
CA ILE A 475 43.70 -9.80 -12.17
C ILE A 475 43.91 -8.74 -13.26
N ALA A 476 42.86 -8.42 -14.03
CA ALA A 476 42.89 -7.34 -15.02
C ALA A 476 42.92 -5.92 -14.41
N GLY A 477 43.04 -5.79 -13.08
CA GLY A 477 43.16 -4.50 -12.38
C GLY A 477 41.87 -4.03 -11.70
N GLY A 478 40.79 -4.83 -11.74
CA GLY A 478 39.47 -4.42 -11.27
C GLY A 478 39.35 -4.08 -9.79
N VAL A 479 40.38 -4.34 -8.95
CA VAL A 479 40.41 -4.13 -7.48
C VAL A 479 40.94 -2.74 -7.08
N TRP A 480 41.30 -1.89 -8.05
CA TRP A 480 41.67 -0.45 -7.89
C TRP A 480 42.72 -0.11 -6.80
N ALA A 481 43.57 -1.04 -6.41
CA ALA A 481 44.70 -0.78 -5.53
C ALA A 481 45.96 -0.36 -6.32
N PRO A 482 46.64 0.76 -5.99
CA PRO A 482 47.87 1.16 -6.67
C PRO A 482 48.97 0.10 -6.52
N THR A 483 49.63 -0.26 -7.62
CA THR A 483 50.72 -1.26 -7.63
C THR A 483 51.88 -0.88 -6.70
N GLU A 484 52.22 0.41 -6.66
CA GLU A 484 53.28 0.93 -5.79
C GLU A 484 52.93 0.82 -4.31
N TRP A 485 51.65 0.96 -3.95
CA TRP A 485 51.19 0.76 -2.57
C TRP A 485 51.33 -0.70 -2.15
N ILE A 486 50.97 -1.64 -3.03
CA ILE A 486 51.10 -3.09 -2.75
C ILE A 486 52.57 -3.48 -2.54
N ARG A 487 53.49 -2.90 -3.31
CA ARG A 487 54.92 -3.22 -3.24
C ARG A 487 55.64 -2.61 -2.04
N SER A 488 55.22 -1.42 -1.59
CA SER A 488 55.91 -0.67 -0.54
C SER A 488 55.41 -0.96 0.86
N GLU A 489 54.21 -1.53 1.01
CA GLU A 489 53.58 -1.76 2.32
C GLU A 489 53.88 -3.14 2.90
N GLN A 490 53.69 -3.26 4.21
CA GLN A 490 53.80 -4.54 4.91
C GLN A 490 52.65 -5.48 4.51
N TRP A 491 52.97 -6.78 4.39
CA TRP A 491 52.00 -7.82 4.02
C TRP A 491 50.75 -7.87 4.90
N SER A 492 50.90 -7.68 6.21
CA SER A 492 49.78 -7.60 7.15
C SER A 492 48.81 -6.48 6.76
N ILE A 493 49.32 -5.32 6.35
CA ILE A 493 48.54 -4.15 5.93
C ILE A 493 47.85 -4.41 4.60
N VAL A 494 48.57 -4.99 3.62
CA VAL A 494 48.01 -5.35 2.31
C VAL A 494 46.87 -6.35 2.46
N ILE A 495 46.99 -7.32 3.37
CA ILE A 495 45.91 -8.29 3.65
C ILE A 495 44.73 -7.59 4.32
N ILE A 496 44.96 -6.86 5.42
CA ILE A 496 43.86 -6.25 6.20
C ILE A 496 43.13 -5.19 5.39
N ILE A 497 43.84 -4.24 4.79
CA ILE A 497 43.23 -3.14 4.04
C ILE A 497 42.86 -3.59 2.63
N GLY A 498 43.76 -4.27 1.92
CA GLY A 498 43.59 -4.58 0.51
C GLY A 498 42.71 -5.80 0.23
N VAL A 499 42.85 -6.88 1.00
CA VAL A 499 42.10 -8.13 0.75
C VAL A 499 40.79 -8.18 1.53
N VAL A 500 40.72 -7.53 2.70
CA VAL A 500 39.50 -7.52 3.52
C VAL A 500 38.78 -6.17 3.46
N GLY A 501 39.46 -5.09 3.83
CA GLY A 501 38.85 -3.77 4.00
C GLY A 501 38.24 -3.17 2.72
N LEU A 502 39.04 -3.10 1.64
CA LEU A 502 38.61 -2.54 0.35
C LEU A 502 37.46 -3.35 -0.28
N PRO A 503 37.53 -4.69 -0.39
CA PRO A 503 36.41 -5.51 -0.85
C PRO A 503 35.14 -5.33 -0.01
N LEU A 504 35.25 -5.33 1.32
CA LEU A 504 34.09 -5.12 2.18
C LEU A 504 33.46 -3.75 1.95
N ALA A 505 34.27 -2.69 1.92
CA ALA A 505 33.80 -1.33 1.71
C ALA A 505 33.13 -1.14 0.35
N ALA A 506 33.74 -1.67 -0.72
CA ALA A 506 33.19 -1.57 -2.07
C ALA A 506 31.89 -2.36 -2.21
N GLU A 507 31.84 -3.59 -1.72
CA GLU A 507 30.64 -4.42 -1.86
C GLU A 507 29.49 -3.91 -0.97
N MET A 508 29.79 -3.35 0.21
CA MET A 508 28.79 -2.63 1.01
C MET A 508 28.23 -1.39 0.27
N LEU A 509 29.10 -0.61 -0.37
CA LEU A 509 28.70 0.61 -1.08
C LEU A 509 27.92 0.30 -2.36
N PHE A 510 28.44 -0.58 -3.21
CA PHE A 510 27.87 -0.80 -4.55
C PHE A 510 26.85 -1.93 -4.60
N ARG A 511 27.01 -3.04 -3.85
CA ARG A 511 26.10 -4.20 -3.91
C ARG A 511 25.08 -4.27 -2.78
N SER A 512 25.37 -3.67 -1.64
CA SER A 512 24.34 -3.39 -0.63
C SER A 512 23.62 -2.10 -0.97
N LEU A 513 24.23 -0.92 -0.78
CA LEU A 513 23.53 0.37 -0.87
C LEU A 513 23.04 0.71 -2.28
N ALA A 514 23.96 0.87 -3.26
CA ALA A 514 23.57 1.32 -4.60
C ALA A 514 22.64 0.33 -5.32
N HIS A 515 23.01 -0.95 -5.35
CA HIS A 515 22.16 -1.98 -5.93
C HIS A 515 20.82 -2.12 -5.17
N GLY A 516 20.82 -2.02 -3.84
CA GLY A 516 19.60 -2.07 -3.03
C GLY A 516 18.60 -1.00 -3.45
N LEU A 517 19.05 0.26 -3.52
CA LEU A 517 18.27 1.41 -3.99
C LEU A 517 17.70 1.20 -5.40
N LEU A 518 18.54 0.73 -6.33
CA LEU A 518 18.12 0.47 -7.72
C LEU A 518 17.14 -0.71 -7.82
N SER A 519 17.23 -1.70 -6.92
CA SER A 519 16.40 -2.91 -6.94
C SER A 519 14.96 -2.70 -6.45
N GLN A 520 14.69 -1.60 -5.74
CA GLN A 520 13.36 -1.31 -5.20
C GLN A 520 12.27 -1.25 -6.27
N THR A 521 12.62 -1.01 -7.53
CA THR A 521 11.68 -0.90 -8.65
C THR A 521 12.01 -1.81 -9.82
N ALA A 522 13.08 -2.59 -9.75
CA ALA A 522 13.50 -3.40 -10.88
C ALA A 522 13.37 -4.90 -10.58
N LYS A 523 13.07 -5.67 -11.63
CA LYS A 523 13.18 -7.13 -11.56
C LYS A 523 14.65 -7.48 -11.37
N ILE A 524 14.91 -8.33 -10.37
CA ILE A 524 16.24 -8.84 -10.03
C ILE A 524 16.25 -10.36 -10.13
N GLN A 525 17.43 -10.95 -10.32
CA GLN A 525 17.56 -12.39 -10.36
C GLN A 525 17.21 -13.03 -9.00
N ARG A 526 16.87 -14.33 -9.08
CA ARG A 526 16.71 -15.22 -7.94
C ARG A 526 17.52 -16.48 -8.16
N PHE A 527 17.69 -17.25 -7.10
CA PHE A 527 18.36 -18.55 -7.17
C PHE A 527 17.74 -19.48 -8.24
N GLU A 528 16.40 -19.52 -8.31
CA GLU A 528 15.64 -20.45 -9.18
C GLU A 528 15.30 -19.88 -10.56
N THR A 529 15.49 -18.58 -10.80
CA THR A 529 15.10 -17.96 -12.08
C THR A 529 16.15 -18.16 -13.16
N ARG A 530 15.76 -18.02 -14.44
CA ARG A 530 16.71 -17.95 -15.56
C ARG A 530 17.72 -16.82 -15.38
N TRP A 531 18.90 -16.99 -15.97
CA TRP A 531 19.99 -16.01 -15.92
C TRP A 531 19.68 -14.84 -16.86
N PHE A 532 19.75 -13.63 -16.32
CA PHE A 532 19.61 -12.39 -17.07
C PHE A 532 20.36 -11.27 -16.35
N LEU A 533 20.78 -10.25 -17.09
CA LEU A 533 21.42 -9.08 -16.48
C LEU A 533 20.35 -8.07 -16.06
N SER A 534 20.27 -7.79 -14.76
CA SER A 534 19.27 -6.86 -14.22
C SER A 534 19.73 -5.41 -14.35
N TRP A 535 18.77 -4.47 -14.39
CA TRP A 535 19.07 -3.04 -14.36
C TRP A 535 19.87 -2.61 -13.11
N PRO A 536 19.57 -3.10 -11.90
CA PRO A 536 20.38 -2.81 -10.71
C PRO A 536 21.84 -3.28 -10.82
N VAL A 537 22.09 -4.44 -11.43
CA VAL A 537 23.47 -4.92 -11.67
C VAL A 537 24.18 -4.00 -12.65
N ILE A 538 23.53 -3.59 -13.74
CA ILE A 538 24.12 -2.64 -14.71
C ILE A 538 24.43 -1.30 -14.03
N GLY A 539 23.46 -0.71 -13.33
CA GLY A 539 23.62 0.59 -12.69
C GLY A 539 24.72 0.59 -11.61
N SER A 540 24.72 -0.42 -10.73
CA SER A 540 25.77 -0.54 -9.71
C SER A 540 27.14 -0.86 -10.31
N THR A 541 27.22 -1.54 -11.46
CA THR A 541 28.46 -1.76 -12.22
C THR A 541 29.02 -0.47 -12.78
N LEU A 542 28.17 0.34 -13.43
CA LEU A 542 28.59 1.62 -13.99
C LEU A 542 29.11 2.57 -12.89
N LEU A 543 28.44 2.60 -11.74
CA LEU A 543 28.89 3.38 -10.58
C LEU A 543 30.25 2.92 -10.06
N TYR A 544 30.47 1.62 -9.97
CA TYR A 544 31.76 1.07 -9.55
C TYR A 544 32.87 1.38 -10.55
N VAL A 545 32.61 1.20 -11.85
CA VAL A 545 33.58 1.54 -12.91
C VAL A 545 33.91 3.04 -12.88
N GLY A 546 32.90 3.90 -12.72
CA GLY A 546 33.09 5.34 -12.56
C GLY A 546 33.92 5.70 -11.32
N PHE A 547 33.71 4.98 -10.21
CA PHE A 547 34.53 5.12 -9.01
C PHE A 547 35.99 4.71 -9.25
N VAL A 548 36.24 3.56 -9.89
CA VAL A 548 37.60 3.12 -10.24
C VAL A 548 38.28 4.14 -11.17
N TRP A 549 37.56 4.65 -12.17
CA TRP A 549 38.07 5.69 -13.06
C TRP A 549 38.45 6.98 -12.34
N ALA A 550 37.56 7.48 -11.47
CA ALA A 550 37.83 8.67 -10.66
C ALA A 550 39.04 8.44 -9.72
N PHE A 551 39.11 7.27 -9.09
CA PHE A 551 40.22 6.91 -8.20
C PHE A 551 41.57 6.92 -8.94
N LEU A 552 41.64 6.29 -10.12
CA LEU A 552 42.84 6.29 -10.97
C LEU A 552 43.23 7.71 -11.40
N SER A 553 42.25 8.54 -11.74
CA SER A 553 42.49 9.92 -12.21
C SER A 553 43.04 10.82 -11.10
N ILE A 554 42.61 10.62 -9.85
CA ILE A 554 43.05 11.42 -8.70
C ILE A 554 44.44 10.97 -8.21
N HIS A 555 44.76 9.68 -8.30
CA HIS A 555 45.95 9.10 -7.66
C HIS A 555 47.09 8.74 -8.62
N SER A 556 46.94 8.96 -9.93
CA SER A 556 48.00 8.73 -10.90
C SER A 556 48.94 9.93 -10.98
N PRO A 557 50.24 9.79 -10.61
CA PRO A 557 51.23 10.87 -10.73
C PRO A 557 51.70 11.10 -12.18
N ALA A 558 51.35 10.20 -13.11
CA ALA A 558 51.74 10.23 -14.51
C ALA A 558 50.51 10.32 -15.43
N PRO A 559 50.65 10.79 -16.69
CA PRO A 559 49.58 10.73 -17.68
C PRO A 559 49.08 9.28 -17.83
N LEU A 560 47.76 9.12 -17.86
CA LEU A 560 47.10 7.82 -17.90
C LEU A 560 47.47 7.08 -19.20
N ASP A 561 48.09 5.91 -19.08
CA ASP A 561 48.27 4.99 -20.20
C ASP A 561 46.90 4.43 -20.60
N LEU A 562 46.42 4.87 -21.77
CA LEU A 562 45.09 4.52 -22.28
C LEU A 562 44.88 2.99 -22.31
N SER A 563 45.90 2.21 -22.67
CA SER A 563 45.78 0.75 -22.77
C SER A 563 45.57 0.10 -21.40
N ARG A 564 46.35 0.50 -20.39
CA ARG A 564 46.23 0.03 -19.01
C ARG A 564 44.96 0.53 -18.35
N THR A 565 44.55 1.78 -18.63
CA THR A 565 43.29 2.33 -18.13
C THR A 565 42.11 1.54 -18.69
N LEU A 566 42.06 1.29 -20.01
CA LEU A 566 40.99 0.51 -20.62
C LEU A 566 40.94 -0.93 -20.08
N LEU A 567 42.09 -1.58 -19.90
CA LEU A 567 42.16 -2.90 -19.29
C LEU A 567 41.62 -2.90 -17.85
N THR A 568 42.03 -1.91 -17.05
CA THR A 568 41.59 -1.75 -15.66
C THR A 568 40.09 -1.49 -15.56
N LEU A 569 39.54 -0.63 -16.42
CA LEU A 569 38.10 -0.37 -16.45
C LEU A 569 37.29 -1.58 -16.95
N GLY A 570 37.83 -2.32 -17.93
CA GLY A 570 37.27 -3.61 -18.36
C GLY A 570 37.27 -4.65 -17.25
N GLY A 571 38.38 -4.78 -16.52
CA GLY A 571 38.50 -5.65 -15.35
C GLY A 571 37.54 -5.26 -14.23
N ALA A 572 37.41 -3.96 -13.96
CA ALA A 572 36.45 -3.42 -13.00
C ALA A 572 35.01 -3.74 -13.41
N ALA A 573 34.66 -3.60 -14.70
CA ALA A 573 33.34 -3.95 -15.21
C ALA A 573 33.05 -5.45 -15.06
N LEU A 574 34.01 -6.32 -15.42
CA LEU A 574 33.86 -7.78 -15.30
C LEU A 574 33.67 -8.21 -13.84
N LEU A 575 34.53 -7.74 -12.94
CA LEU A 575 34.43 -8.01 -11.51
C LEU A 575 33.08 -7.53 -10.97
N ALA A 576 32.68 -6.31 -11.33
CA ALA A 576 31.45 -5.70 -10.86
C ALA A 576 30.17 -6.42 -11.34
N VAL A 577 30.11 -6.83 -12.61
CA VAL A 577 29.00 -7.63 -13.13
C VAL A 577 28.94 -8.96 -12.41
N ALA A 578 30.08 -9.64 -12.23
CA ALA A 578 30.15 -10.92 -11.54
C ALA A 578 29.66 -10.80 -10.09
N THR A 579 30.19 -9.87 -9.30
CA THR A 579 29.79 -9.70 -7.89
C THR A 579 28.34 -9.23 -7.76
N GLY A 580 27.83 -8.40 -8.69
CA GLY A 580 26.43 -8.01 -8.75
C GLY A 580 25.48 -9.19 -9.01
N MET A 581 25.80 -10.04 -9.99
CA MET A 581 25.01 -11.24 -10.28
C MET A 581 25.06 -12.26 -9.12
N VAL A 582 26.24 -12.43 -8.50
CA VAL A 582 26.41 -13.24 -7.28
C VAL A 582 25.50 -12.74 -6.17
N ARG A 583 25.48 -11.42 -5.92
CA ARG A 583 24.62 -10.80 -4.91
C ARG A 583 23.14 -11.09 -5.15
N GLU A 584 22.64 -10.98 -6.38
CA GLU A 584 21.23 -11.27 -6.66
C GLU A 584 20.88 -12.76 -6.50
N ARG A 585 21.78 -13.64 -6.97
CA ARG A 585 21.60 -15.10 -6.92
C ARG A 585 21.62 -15.63 -5.50
N ALA A 586 22.59 -15.18 -4.72
CA ALA A 586 22.72 -15.55 -3.31
C ALA A 586 21.75 -14.78 -2.40
N GLN A 587 21.18 -13.66 -2.88
CA GLN A 587 20.39 -12.70 -2.10
C GLN A 587 21.14 -12.08 -0.92
N SER A 588 22.47 -12.18 -0.96
CA SER A 588 23.37 -11.83 0.12
C SER A 588 24.58 -11.10 -0.43
N ILE A 589 25.08 -10.12 0.32
CA ILE A 589 26.33 -9.43 -0.02
C ILE A 589 27.57 -10.25 0.32
N TRP A 590 27.48 -11.22 1.25
CA TRP A 590 28.66 -11.91 1.76
C TRP A 590 29.41 -12.72 0.69
N PRO A 591 28.73 -13.44 -0.23
CA PRO A 591 29.43 -14.09 -1.34
C PRO A 591 30.10 -13.10 -2.30
N ALA A 592 29.51 -11.91 -2.48
CA ALA A 592 30.09 -10.86 -3.31
C ALA A 592 31.39 -10.30 -2.67
N VAL A 593 31.36 -10.05 -1.35
CA VAL A 593 32.55 -9.69 -0.55
C VAL A 593 33.62 -10.77 -0.67
N LEU A 594 33.26 -12.04 -0.48
CA LEU A 594 34.19 -13.16 -0.59
C LEU A 594 34.85 -13.25 -1.96
N PHE A 595 34.07 -13.11 -3.04
CA PHE A 595 34.59 -13.19 -4.41
C PHE A 595 35.54 -12.04 -4.71
N HIS A 596 35.18 -10.86 -4.24
CA HIS A 596 36.02 -9.69 -4.36
C HIS A 596 37.33 -9.86 -3.58
N SER A 597 37.28 -10.34 -2.33
CA SER A 597 38.48 -10.66 -1.55
C SER A 597 39.38 -11.69 -2.22
N ILE A 598 38.83 -12.76 -2.80
CA ILE A 598 39.60 -13.77 -3.55
C ILE A 598 40.22 -13.14 -4.80
N ALA A 599 39.48 -12.30 -5.53
CA ALA A 599 39.99 -11.58 -6.70
C ALA A 599 41.12 -10.61 -6.33
N ALA A 600 40.99 -9.90 -5.20
CA ALA A 600 42.02 -9.03 -4.64
C ALA A 600 43.29 -9.80 -4.28
N ALA A 601 43.17 -10.88 -3.52
CA ALA A 601 44.30 -11.73 -3.16
C ALA A 601 45.01 -12.27 -4.41
N SER A 602 44.24 -12.73 -5.41
CA SER A 602 44.80 -13.24 -6.67
C SER A 602 45.56 -12.16 -7.44
N ALA A 603 44.97 -10.97 -7.59
CA ALA A 603 45.60 -9.85 -8.26
C ALA A 603 46.90 -9.42 -7.56
N PHE A 604 46.88 -9.33 -6.22
CA PHE A 604 48.06 -8.92 -5.46
C PHE A 604 49.17 -9.97 -5.54
N LEU A 605 48.84 -11.27 -5.46
CA LEU A 605 49.82 -12.34 -5.68
C LEU A 605 50.46 -12.25 -7.07
N THR A 606 49.69 -12.00 -8.13
CA THR A 606 50.27 -11.85 -9.48
C THR A 606 51.24 -10.68 -9.59
N ILE A 607 50.99 -9.57 -8.90
CA ILE A 607 51.90 -8.41 -8.89
C ILE A 607 53.25 -8.77 -8.25
N LEU A 608 53.29 -9.72 -7.31
CA LEU A 608 54.53 -10.19 -6.68
C LEU A 608 55.31 -11.19 -7.51
N PHE A 609 54.62 -12.08 -8.22
CA PHE A 609 55.27 -13.16 -8.99
C PHE A 609 55.74 -12.70 -10.38
N THR A 610 55.30 -11.53 -10.83
CA THR A 610 55.74 -10.90 -12.09
C THR A 610 56.95 -9.98 -11.92
N THR A 611 57.54 -9.98 -10.72
CA THR A 611 58.85 -9.42 -10.37
C THR A 611 59.77 -10.54 -9.96
#